data_AF-A0A4R1XQA6-F1
#
_entry.id   AF-A0A4R1XQA6-F1
#
_cell.length_a   1.000
_cell.length_b   1.000
_cell.length_c   1.000
_cell.angle_alpha   90.00
_cell.angle_beta   90.00
_cell.angle_gamma   90.00
#
_symmetry.space_group_name_H-M   'P 1'
#
loop_
_entity.id
_entity.type
_entity.pdbx_description
1 polymer ?
#
loop_
_entity_poly.entity_id
_entity_poly.type
_entity_poly.pdbx_seq_one_letter_code
_entity_poly.pdbx_strand_id
1 'polypeptide(L)' 'MNLGETITTRGLKYVLESQNKNTCVMLDDNGKEIQITKDMVVSVCHQLLNQCRNIKN' A
#
# COMPACT_ATOMS: atom_id res chain seq x y z
N MET A 1 21.85 28.78 14.37
CA MET A 1 20.96 28.04 13.47
C MET A 1 20.15 29.05 12.71
N ASN A 2 20.37 29.16 11.40
CA ASN A 2 19.73 30.14 10.56
C ASN A 2 18.30 29.67 10.22
N LEU A 3 17.33 30.57 10.17
CA LEU A 3 15.92 30.24 9.88
C LEU A 3 15.77 29.44 8.57
N GLY A 4 16.65 29.68 7.59
CA GLY A 4 16.70 28.92 6.33
C GLY A 4 17.09 27.44 6.49
N GLU A 5 17.94 27.09 7.46
CA GLU A 5 18.32 25.70 7.71
C GLU A 5 17.15 24.90 8.29
N THR A 6 16.38 25.50 9.20
CA THR A 6 15.22 24.89 9.88
C THR A 6 14.06 24.63 8.92
N ILE A 7 13.86 25.51 7.93
CA ILE A 7 12.81 25.34 6.91
C ILE A 7 13.16 24.18 5.97
N THR A 8 14.44 24.10 5.56
CA THR A 8 14.92 23.04 4.66
C THR A 8 14.86 21.66 5.31
N THR A 9 15.21 21.54 6.59
CA THR A 9 15.12 20.25 7.32
C THR A 9 13.68 19.80 7.56
N ARG A 10 12.75 20.72 7.88
CA ARG A 10 11.33 20.39 8.05
C ARG A 10 10.65 19.98 6.74
N GLY A 11 10.95 20.69 5.65
CA GLY A 11 10.43 20.37 4.32
C GLY A 11 10.89 18.99 3.83
N LEU A 12 12.17 18.66 4.00
CA LEU A 12 12.71 17.34 3.67
C LEU A 12 12.11 16.24 4.54
N LYS A 13 11.93 16.49 5.85
CA LYS A 13 11.32 15.51 6.76
C LYS A 13 9.90 15.15 6.34
N TYR A 14 9.11 16.14 5.91
CA TYR A 14 7.73 15.92 5.46
C TYR A 14 7.65 15.17 4.11
N VAL A 15 8.59 15.45 3.19
CA VAL A 15 8.71 14.71 1.92
C VAL A 15 9.13 13.26 2.17
N LEU A 16 10.05 13.02 3.11
CA LEU A 16 10.51 11.67 3.49
C LEU A 16 9.46 10.90 4.32
N GLU A 17 8.67 11.56 5.16
CA GLU A 17 7.58 10.96 5.96
C GLU A 17 6.31 10.68 5.14
N SER A 18 6.17 11.27 3.94
CA SER A 18 4.97 11.09 3.09
C SER A 18 4.85 9.73 2.41
N GLN A 19 5.83 8.84 2.55
CA GLN A 19 5.58 7.43 2.26
C GLN A 19 4.84 6.84 3.47
N ASN A 20 3.54 7.10 3.54
CA ASN A 20 2.60 6.20 4.18
C ASN A 20 2.78 4.84 3.50
N LYS A 21 3.74 4.06 3.98
CA LYS A 21 3.83 2.64 3.69
C LYS A 21 2.53 2.11 4.27
N ASN A 22 1.53 1.92 3.43
CA ASN A 22 0.31 1.24 3.80
C ASN A 22 0.74 -0.14 4.32
N THR A 23 0.91 -0.25 5.63
CA THR A 23 1.26 -1.51 6.31
C THR A 23 -0.04 -2.28 6.46
N CYS A 24 -0.53 -2.77 5.33
CA CYS A 24 -1.66 -3.67 5.28
C CYS A 24 -1.10 -5.08 5.29
N VAL A 25 -1.46 -5.85 6.32
CA VAL A 25 -1.04 -7.24 6.50
C VAL A 25 -2.28 -8.12 6.54
N MET A 26 -2.11 -9.38 6.14
CA MET A 26 -3.08 -10.45 6.35
C MET A 26 -2.39 -11.61 7.06
N LEU A 27 -3.16 -12.51 7.65
CA LEU A 27 -2.63 -13.75 8.19
C LEU A 27 -2.64 -14.83 7.10
N ASP A 28 -1.58 -15.63 7.03
CA ASP A 28 -1.58 -16.88 6.28
C ASP A 28 -2.28 -18.01 7.07
N ASP A 29 -2.39 -19.18 6.45
CA ASP A 29 -3.07 -20.35 7.04
C ASP A 29 -2.40 -20.86 8.33
N ASN A 30 -1.14 -20.48 8.58
CA ASN A 30 -0.41 -20.82 9.81
C ASN A 30 -0.51 -19.71 10.86
N GLY A 31 -1.30 -18.66 10.60
CA GLY A 31 -1.46 -17.51 11.49
C GLY A 31 -0.27 -16.53 11.44
N LYS A 32 0.56 -16.57 10.40
CA LYS A 32 1.68 -15.64 10.22
C LYS A 32 1.26 -14.40 9.45
N GLU A 33 1.67 -13.23 9.93
CA GLU A 33 1.48 -11.97 9.20
C GLU A 33 2.31 -11.93 7.91
N ILE A 34 1.63 -11.62 6.80
CA ILE A 34 2.22 -11.37 5.49
C ILE A 34 1.75 -10.01 4.98
N GLN A 35 2.62 -9.28 4.28
CA GLN A 35 2.24 -7.99 3.69
C GLN A 35 1.33 -8.18 2.48
N ILE A 36 0.27 -7.39 2.43
CA ILE A 36 -0.58 -7.28 1.25
C ILE A 36 0.15 -6.44 0.21
N THR A 37 0.43 -7.04 -0.94
CA THR A 37 1.09 -6.36 -2.05
C THR A 37 0.07 -5.86 -3.07
N LYS A 38 0.48 -4.88 -3.89
CA LYS A 38 -0.33 -4.40 -5.01
C LYS A 38 -0.74 -5.54 -5.95
N ASP A 39 0.18 -6.47 -6.23
CA ASP A 39 -0.06 -7.58 -7.15
C ASP A 39 -1.13 -8.54 -6.61
N MET A 40 -1.17 -8.77 -5.29
CA MET A 40 -2.23 -9.56 -4.66
C MET A 40 -3.59 -8.91 -4.89
N VAL A 41 -3.72 -7.61 -4.65
CA VAL A 41 -4.97 -6.86 -4.86
C VAL A 41 -5.41 -6.91 -6.32
N VAL A 42 -4.48 -6.63 -7.24
CA VAL A 42 -4.76 -6.63 -8.69
C VAL A 42 -5.21 -8.00 -9.17
N SER A 43 -4.56 -9.07 -8.70
CA SER A 43 -4.93 -10.45 -9.03
C SER A 43 -6.37 -10.77 -8.62
N VAL A 44 -6.75 -10.44 -7.38
CA VAL A 44 -8.11 -10.67 -6.88
C VAL A 44 -9.14 -9.86 -7.69
N CYS A 45 -8.85 -8.60 -8.02
CA CYS A 45 -9.72 -7.80 -8.87
C CYS A 45 -9.93 -8.45 -10.25
N HIS A 46 -8.87 -8.95 -10.88
CA HIS A 46 -8.99 -9.66 -12.16
C HIS A 46 -9.82 -10.94 -12.06
N GLN A 47 -9.66 -11.72 -10.99
CA GLN A 47 -10.45 -12.92 -10.74
C GLN A 47 -11.94 -12.57 -10.61
N LEU A 48 -12.29 -11.56 -9.83
CA LEU A 48 -13.67 -11.08 -9.66
C LEU A 48 -14.28 -10.61 -10.99
N LEU A 49 -13.54 -9.80 -11.75
CA LEU A 49 -14.01 -9.33 -13.06
C LEU A 49 -14.24 -10.48 -14.04
N ASN A 50 -13.37 -11.49 -14.03
CA ASN A 50 -13.56 -12.68 -14.86
C ASN A 50 -14.79 -13.48 -14.42
N GLN A 51 -15.04 -13.62 -13.13
CA GLN A 51 -16.26 -14.26 -12.63
C GLN A 51 -17.50 -13.50 -13.11
N CYS A 52 -17.54 -12.18 -12.94
CA CYS A 52 -18.66 -11.35 -13.40
C CYS A 52 -18.91 -11.46 -14.91
N ARG A 53 -17.84 -11.48 -15.73
CA ARG A 53 -17.96 -11.60 -17.20
C ARG A 53 -18.43 -12.97 -17.67
N ASN A 54 -18.22 -14.01 -16.88
CA ASN A 54 -18.61 -15.39 -17.21
C ASN A 54 -19.99 -15.78 -16.67
N ILE A 55 -20.71 -14.86 -16.01
CA ILE A 55 -22.12 -15.06 -15.67
C ILE A 55 -22.91 -15.06 -16.97
N LYS A 56 -23.35 -16.25 -17.41
CA LYS A 56 -24.32 -16.39 -18.50
C LYS A 56 -25.73 -16.38 -17.90
N ASN A 57 -26.59 -15.50 -18.41
CA ASN A 57 -28.04 -15.53 -18.16
C ASN A 57 -28.67 -16.75 -18.82
#